data_AF-A0A532D1W6-F1
#
_entry.id   AF-A0A532D1W6-F1
#
_cell.length_a   1.000
_cell.length_b   1.000
_cell.length_c   1.000
_cell.angle_alpha   90.00
_cell.angle_beta   90.00
_cell.angle_gamma   90.00
#
_symmetry.space_group_name_H-M   'P 1'
#
loop_
_entity.id
_entity.type
_entity.pdbx_description
1 polymer ?
#
loop_
_entity_poly.entity_id
_entity_poly.type
_entity_poly.pdbx_seq_one_letter_code
_entity_poly.pdbx_strand_id
1 'polypeptide(L)'
;MSQIPSFSSLSPHDLFVRALQHEPLPCAHPHCPGPVQATDVSQIHDRVKRFQLHCERCGREEPLTGREQLTPPWDDAAMLVMADEHLMHQQPTCPFDGTPVVFHSLPNPRRRARYRLACFFCGRQADMDWPPAESRR
;
A
#
# COMPACT_ATOMS: atom_id res chain seq x y z
N MET A 1 15.87 -23.61 -26.81
CA MET A 1 15.92 -24.05 -25.40
C MET A 1 15.36 -22.91 -24.56
N SER A 2 14.06 -22.93 -24.30
CA SER A 2 13.37 -21.84 -23.59
C SER A 2 13.68 -21.95 -22.11
N GLN A 3 14.40 -20.97 -21.58
CA GLN A 3 14.64 -20.82 -20.14
C GLN A 3 13.30 -20.47 -19.49
N ILE A 4 12.76 -21.39 -18.69
CA ILE A 4 11.65 -21.12 -17.79
C ILE A 4 12.25 -20.29 -16.65
N PRO A 5 11.88 -19.02 -16.45
CA PRO A 5 12.41 -18.25 -15.34
C PRO A 5 11.99 -18.94 -14.03
N SER A 6 12.97 -19.20 -13.18
CA SER A 6 12.78 -19.73 -11.84
C SER A 6 11.82 -18.80 -11.08
N PHE A 7 10.68 -19.35 -10.62
CA PHE A 7 9.71 -18.64 -9.80
C PHE A 7 10.36 -18.32 -8.45
N SER A 8 10.98 -17.14 -8.35
CA SER A 8 11.45 -16.57 -7.10
C SER A 8 10.25 -16.42 -6.16
N SER A 9 10.36 -16.98 -4.97
CA SER A 9 9.39 -16.77 -3.89
C SER A 9 9.35 -15.28 -3.55
N LEU A 10 8.27 -14.60 -3.90
CA LEU A 10 8.03 -13.22 -3.48
C LEU A 10 7.89 -13.18 -1.96
N SER A 11 8.42 -12.13 -1.33
CA SER A 11 8.19 -11.94 0.10
C SER A 11 6.69 -11.67 0.36
N PRO A 12 6.17 -11.93 1.57
CA PRO A 12 4.80 -11.57 1.92
C PRO A 12 4.50 -10.07 1.72
N HIS A 13 5.50 -9.21 1.90
CA HIS A 13 5.39 -7.78 1.64
C HIS A 13 5.26 -7.48 0.14
N ASP A 14 6.09 -8.10 -0.71
CA ASP A 14 6.00 -7.92 -2.17
C ASP A 14 4.64 -8.39 -2.72
N LEU A 15 4.15 -9.55 -2.24
CA LEU A 15 2.81 -10.03 -2.57
C LEU A 15 1.74 -9.02 -2.15
N PHE A 16 1.88 -8.43 -0.96
CA PHE A 16 0.95 -7.42 -0.47
C PHE A 16 0.97 -6.15 -1.32
N VAL A 17 2.15 -5.63 -1.65
CA VAL A 17 2.29 -4.42 -2.48
C VAL A 17 1.68 -4.64 -3.86
N ARG A 18 1.93 -5.81 -4.47
CA ARG A 18 1.30 -6.19 -5.73
C ARG A 18 -0.23 -6.27 -5.62
N ALA A 19 -0.75 -6.90 -4.57
CA ALA A 19 -2.19 -6.96 -4.32
C ALA A 19 -2.78 -5.55 -4.16
N LEU A 20 -2.11 -4.67 -3.41
CA LEU A 20 -2.51 -3.28 -3.19
C LEU A 20 -2.56 -2.46 -4.48
N GLN A 21 -1.62 -2.72 -5.41
CA GLN A 21 -1.50 -2.04 -6.69
C GLN A 21 -2.28 -2.73 -7.82
N HIS A 22 -3.01 -3.82 -7.52
CA HIS A 22 -3.72 -4.65 -8.50
C HIS A 22 -2.80 -5.24 -9.58
N GLU A 23 -1.55 -5.56 -9.21
CA GLU A 23 -0.60 -6.22 -10.08
C GLU A 23 -0.78 -7.75 -10.12
N PRO A 24 -0.31 -8.44 -11.17
CA PRO A 24 -0.38 -9.89 -11.26
C PRO A 24 0.34 -10.61 -10.11
N LEU A 25 -0.38 -11.56 -9.50
CA LEU A 25 0.12 -12.40 -8.40
C LEU A 25 0.34 -13.85 -8.87
N PRO A 26 1.47 -14.48 -8.50
CA PRO A 26 1.70 -15.91 -8.74
C PRO A 26 0.98 -16.76 -7.68
N CYS A 27 0.58 -17.98 -8.07
CA CYS A 27 0.09 -18.95 -7.10
C CYS A 27 1.24 -19.49 -6.23
N ALA A 28 1.05 -19.52 -4.91
CA ALA A 28 2.02 -20.10 -3.97
C ALA A 28 2.08 -21.64 -4.03
N HIS A 29 1.11 -22.30 -4.67
CA HIS A 29 1.10 -23.75 -4.81
C HIS A 29 2.22 -24.21 -5.75
N PRO A 30 3.11 -25.14 -5.32
CA PRO A 30 4.15 -25.69 -6.18
C PRO A 30 3.56 -26.22 -7.49
N HIS A 31 4.16 -25.88 -8.62
CA HIS A 31 3.73 -26.32 -9.96
C HIS A 31 2.37 -25.76 -10.44
N CYS A 32 1.82 -24.75 -9.78
CA CYS A 32 0.68 -24.00 -10.30
C CYS A 32 1.14 -22.63 -10.83
N PRO A 33 1.25 -22.43 -12.16
CA PRO A 33 1.52 -21.12 -12.75
C PRO A 33 0.23 -20.31 -12.95
N GLY A 34 -0.85 -20.66 -12.26
CA GLY A 34 -2.17 -20.05 -12.46
C GLY A 34 -2.21 -18.60 -11.96
N PRO A 35 -2.99 -17.72 -12.60
CA PRO A 35 -3.21 -16.37 -12.09
C PRO A 35 -3.91 -16.43 -10.73
N VAL A 36 -3.57 -15.47 -9.88
CA VAL A 36 -4.23 -15.27 -8.59
C VAL A 36 -4.95 -13.92 -8.61
N GLN A 37 -6.24 -13.95 -8.30
CA GLN A 37 -7.01 -12.76 -8.01
C GLN A 37 -6.82 -12.37 -6.54
N ALA A 38 -6.70 -11.07 -6.26
CA ALA A 38 -6.74 -10.52 -4.92
C ALA A 38 -8.02 -9.70 -4.76
N THR A 39 -8.85 -10.08 -3.79
CA THR A 39 -10.06 -9.34 -3.43
C THR A 39 -9.83 -8.64 -2.10
N ASP A 40 -9.97 -7.31 -2.07
CA ASP A 40 -9.93 -6.55 -0.82
C ASP A 40 -11.17 -6.87 0.02
N VAL A 41 -10.94 -7.37 1.24
CA VAL A 41 -11.97 -7.72 2.23
C VAL A 41 -11.88 -6.85 3.49
N SER A 42 -11.10 -5.77 3.44
CA SER A 42 -10.97 -4.80 4.53
C SER A 42 -12.25 -3.97 4.72
N GLN A 43 -12.47 -3.53 5.96
CA GLN A 43 -13.52 -2.60 6.32
C GLN A 43 -13.04 -1.15 6.17
N ILE A 44 -13.99 -0.21 6.08
CA ILE A 44 -13.71 1.23 5.87
C ILE A 44 -12.76 1.82 6.92
N HIS A 45 -12.78 1.28 8.15
CA HIS A 45 -11.98 1.77 9.27
C HIS A 45 -10.70 0.95 9.54
N ASP A 46 -10.45 -0.08 8.74
CA ASP A 46 -9.24 -0.88 8.89
C ASP A 46 -8.03 -0.06 8.46
N ARG A 47 -7.03 0.01 9.35
CA ARG A 47 -5.77 0.70 9.08
C ARG A 47 -4.89 -0.11 8.13
N VAL A 48 -5.00 -1.43 8.21
CA VAL A 48 -4.25 -2.38 7.40
C VAL A 48 -5.21 -3.12 6.50
N LYS A 49 -4.91 -3.19 5.20
CA LYS A 49 -5.74 -3.94 4.26
C LYS A 49 -5.58 -5.44 4.45
N ARG A 50 -6.65 -6.16 4.15
CA ARG A 50 -6.69 -7.60 4.09
C ARG A 50 -7.25 -8.00 2.73
N PHE A 51 -6.60 -8.93 2.09
CA PHE A 51 -7.00 -9.50 0.82
C PHE A 51 -7.32 -10.98 1.00
N GLN A 52 -8.34 -11.44 0.28
CA GLN A 52 -8.54 -12.85 0.00
C GLN A 52 -7.93 -13.14 -1.37
N LEU A 53 -6.91 -14.00 -1.40
CA LEU A 53 -6.32 -14.49 -2.63
C LEU A 53 -7.09 -15.71 -3.11
N HIS A 54 -7.33 -15.80 -4.41
CA HIS A 54 -7.95 -16.96 -5.05
C HIS A 54 -7.22 -17.30 -6.36
N CYS A 55 -6.66 -18.51 -6.45
CA CYS A 55 -6.08 -19.00 -7.69
C CYS A 55 -7.14 -19.58 -8.60
N GLU A 56 -7.33 -19.00 -9.78
CA GLU A 56 -8.34 -19.44 -10.76
C GLU A 56 -8.08 -20.86 -11.31
N ARG A 57 -6.85 -21.36 -11.18
CA ARG A 57 -6.46 -22.66 -11.75
C ARG A 57 -6.58 -23.82 -10.78
N CYS A 58 -6.07 -23.68 -9.56
CA CYS A 58 -6.09 -24.78 -8.57
C CYS A 58 -7.15 -24.57 -7.49
N GLY A 59 -7.89 -23.46 -7.50
CA GLY A 59 -8.95 -23.14 -6.55
C GLY A 59 -8.45 -22.85 -5.13
N ARG A 60 -7.13 -22.69 -4.94
CA ARG A 60 -6.56 -22.38 -3.64
C ARG A 60 -6.96 -20.97 -3.21
N GLU A 61 -7.36 -20.87 -1.95
CA GLU A 61 -7.67 -19.61 -1.28
C GLU A 61 -6.71 -19.37 -0.12
N GLU A 62 -6.15 -18.16 -0.03
CA GLU A 62 -5.22 -17.78 1.04
C GLU A 62 -5.45 -16.32 1.47
N PRO A 63 -5.46 -16.03 2.78
CA PRO A 63 -5.52 -14.65 3.25
C PRO A 63 -4.14 -13.98 3.10
N LEU A 64 -4.15 -12.69 2.76
CA LEU A 64 -2.98 -11.83 2.74
C LEU A 64 -3.28 -10.55 3.49
N THR A 65 -2.44 -10.16 4.44
CA THR A 65 -2.66 -8.98 5.28
C THR A 65 -1.34 -8.27 5.52
N GLY A 66 -1.41 -6.96 5.71
CA GLY A 66 -0.27 -6.20 6.20
C GLY A 66 0.02 -6.49 7.67
N ARG A 67 1.06 -5.84 8.20
CA ARG A 67 1.49 -5.99 9.58
C ARG A 67 1.38 -4.65 10.31
N GLU A 68 0.37 -4.51 11.15
CA GLU A 68 0.19 -3.27 11.91
C GLU A 68 1.40 -2.99 12.82
N GLN A 69 1.95 -1.79 12.66
CA GLN A 69 3.02 -1.26 13.48
C GLN A 69 2.83 0.26 13.50
N LEU A 70 2.31 0.83 14.59
CA LEU A 70 1.96 2.26 14.63
C LEU A 70 3.05 3.13 15.25
N THR A 71 4.03 2.50 15.91
CA THR A 71 5.09 3.19 16.65
C THR A 71 6.46 2.91 16.03
N PRO A 72 7.27 3.95 15.78
CA PRO A 72 6.97 5.38 15.93
C PRO A 72 5.99 5.88 14.84
N PRO A 73 5.25 6.99 15.05
CA PRO A 73 4.46 7.60 13.98
C PRO A 73 5.36 8.23 12.91
N TRP A 74 4.79 8.69 11.80
CA TRP A 74 5.51 9.58 10.89
C TRP A 74 5.75 10.94 11.56
N ASP A 75 6.94 11.49 11.39
CA ASP A 75 7.24 12.86 11.78
C ASP A 75 6.90 13.85 10.64
N ASP A 76 6.97 15.15 10.94
CA ASP A 76 6.64 16.19 9.98
C ASP A 76 7.56 16.17 8.76
N ALA A 77 8.84 15.83 8.95
CA ALA A 77 9.81 15.73 7.87
C ALA A 77 9.43 14.62 6.87
N ALA A 78 9.10 13.41 7.35
CA ALA A 78 8.64 12.32 6.51
C ALA A 78 7.34 12.68 5.77
N MET A 79 6.40 13.35 6.44
CA MET A 79 5.16 13.80 5.80
C MET A 79 5.40 14.81 4.68
N LEU A 80 6.34 15.74 4.87
CA LEU A 80 6.71 16.73 3.85
C LEU A 80 7.36 16.08 2.63
N VAL A 81 8.25 15.09 2.82
CA VAL A 81 8.85 14.34 1.70
C VAL A 81 7.77 13.61 0.91
N MET A 82 6.88 12.87 1.58
CA MET A 82 5.81 12.15 0.89
C MET A 82 4.86 13.11 0.15
N ALA A 83 4.61 14.30 0.70
CA ALA A 83 3.79 15.31 0.04
C ALA A 83 4.47 15.89 -1.20
N ASP A 84 5.78 16.15 -1.15
CA ASP A 84 6.56 16.59 -2.31
C ASP A 84 6.53 15.56 -3.43
N GLU A 85 6.79 14.28 -3.12
CA GLU A 85 6.68 13.16 -4.07
C GLU A 85 5.29 13.11 -4.73
N HIS A 86 4.23 13.22 -3.93
CA HIS A 86 2.85 13.23 -4.41
C HIS A 86 2.59 14.39 -5.39
N LEU A 87 3.07 15.59 -5.06
CA LEU A 87 2.90 16.79 -5.89
C LEU A 87 3.70 16.71 -7.19
N MET A 88 4.82 16.00 -7.17
CA MET A 88 5.63 15.70 -8.35
C MET A 88 5.09 14.52 -9.17
N HIS A 89 3.87 14.05 -8.88
CA HIS A 89 3.23 12.90 -9.52
C HIS A 89 4.03 11.60 -9.40
N GLN A 90 4.87 11.49 -8.36
CA GLN A 90 5.55 10.26 -7.98
C GLN A 90 4.69 9.50 -6.96
N GLN A 91 4.93 8.20 -6.82
CA GLN A 91 4.24 7.38 -5.82
C GLN A 91 5.00 7.47 -4.49
N PRO A 92 4.45 8.13 -3.45
CA PRO A 92 5.13 8.20 -2.18
C PRO A 92 5.15 6.83 -1.52
N THR A 93 6.20 6.56 -0.75
CA THR A 93 6.37 5.29 -0.05
C THR A 93 6.55 5.50 1.45
N CYS A 94 6.06 4.54 2.23
CA CYS A 94 6.16 4.60 3.68
C CYS A 94 7.64 4.41 4.07
N PRO A 95 8.22 5.33 4.87
CA PRO A 95 9.64 5.25 5.25
C PRO A 95 10.00 4.04 6.12
N PHE A 96 9.02 3.32 6.66
CA PHE A 96 9.25 2.17 7.54
C PHE A 96 9.24 0.82 6.82
N ASP A 97 8.49 0.70 5.73
CA ASP A 97 8.26 -0.58 5.05
C ASP A 97 8.31 -0.49 3.52
N GLY A 98 8.45 0.71 2.94
CA GLY A 98 8.46 0.92 1.49
C GLY A 98 7.12 0.69 0.79
N THR A 99 6.03 0.42 1.51
CA THR A 99 4.70 0.28 0.90
C THR A 99 4.21 1.63 0.36
N PRO A 100 3.56 1.66 -0.83
CA PRO A 100 2.91 2.86 -1.35
C PRO A 100 1.98 3.53 -0.34
N VAL A 101 2.13 4.84 -0.16
CA VAL A 101 1.27 5.66 0.68
C VAL A 101 0.16 6.28 -0.16
N VAL A 102 -1.07 6.17 0.34
CA VAL A 102 -2.28 6.67 -0.32
C VAL A 102 -2.68 8.01 0.30
N PHE A 103 -2.99 8.98 -0.55
CA PHE A 103 -3.48 10.30 -0.16
C PHE A 103 -5.00 10.36 -0.36
N HIS A 104 -5.74 10.43 0.74
CA HIS A 104 -7.18 10.62 0.72
C HIS A 104 -7.51 12.10 0.91
N SER A 105 -8.10 12.73 -0.11
CA SER A 105 -8.60 14.10 -0.01
C SER A 105 -9.72 14.19 1.02
N LEU A 106 -9.59 15.12 1.97
CA LEU A 106 -10.58 15.41 3.00
C LEU A 106 -11.26 16.76 2.72
N PRO A 107 -12.54 16.92 3.11
CA PRO A 107 -13.20 18.21 3.04
C PRO A 107 -12.46 19.28 3.85
N ASN A 108 -12.23 20.46 3.26
CA ASN A 108 -11.60 21.59 3.95
C ASN A 108 -12.36 22.90 3.69
N PRO A 109 -12.94 23.54 4.72
CA PRO A 109 -13.70 24.77 4.56
C PRO A 109 -12.84 26.02 4.26
N ARG A 110 -11.50 25.94 4.34
CA ARG A 110 -10.60 27.12 4.31
C ARG A 110 -9.80 27.31 3.00
N ARG A 111 -10.32 26.85 1.84
CA ARG A 111 -9.62 26.90 0.53
C ARG A 111 -8.19 26.30 0.54
N ARG A 112 -7.90 25.40 1.48
CA ARG A 112 -6.64 24.63 1.55
C ARG A 112 -6.93 23.19 1.18
N ALA A 113 -5.96 22.48 0.62
CA ALA A 113 -6.10 21.04 0.48
C ALA A 113 -5.85 20.40 1.85
N ARG A 114 -6.63 19.39 2.20
CA ARG A 114 -6.39 18.55 3.38
C ARG A 114 -6.35 17.11 2.93
N TYR A 115 -5.33 16.39 3.37
CA TYR A 115 -5.13 14.99 3.02
C TYR A 115 -5.03 14.14 4.27
N ARG A 116 -5.52 12.90 4.19
CA ARG A 116 -5.11 11.81 5.06
C ARG A 116 -4.15 10.91 4.29
N LEU A 117 -2.93 10.83 4.79
CA LEU A 117 -1.92 9.91 4.29
C LEU A 117 -2.12 8.58 5.01
N ALA A 118 -2.06 7.47 4.28
CA ALA A 118 -2.24 6.14 4.83
C ALA A 118 -1.27 5.12 4.20
N CYS A 119 -0.54 4.38 5.05
CA CYS A 119 0.12 3.14 4.66
C CYS A 119 -0.77 1.97 5.07
N PHE A 120 -1.32 1.27 4.08
CA PHE A 120 -2.21 0.14 4.32
C PHE A 120 -1.49 -1.17 4.67
N PHE A 121 -0.15 -1.18 4.72
CA PHE A 121 0.63 -2.32 5.23
C PHE A 121 0.88 -2.20 6.73
N CYS A 122 1.54 -1.12 7.18
CA CYS A 122 1.82 -0.91 8.62
C CYS A 122 0.72 -0.19 9.40
N GLY A 123 -0.29 0.35 8.72
CA GLY A 123 -1.42 1.01 9.38
C GLY A 123 -1.15 2.44 9.88
N ARG A 124 0.02 3.00 9.57
CA ARG A 124 0.32 4.40 9.87
C ARG A 124 -0.55 5.32 9.03
N GLN A 125 -1.09 6.33 9.71
CA GLN A 125 -1.91 7.36 9.08
C GLN A 125 -1.63 8.69 9.75
N ALA A 126 -1.68 9.76 8.97
CA ALA A 126 -1.59 11.13 9.47
C ALA A 126 -2.42 12.07 8.59
N ASP A 127 -3.01 13.09 9.21
CA ASP A 127 -3.70 14.16 8.49
C ASP A 127 -2.74 15.33 8.29
N MET A 128 -2.76 15.95 7.11
CA MET A 128 -1.98 17.15 6.83
C MET A 128 -2.79 18.18 6.05
N ASP A 129 -2.51 19.45 6.31
CA ASP A 129 -2.97 20.57 5.48
C ASP A 129 -1.88 20.94 4.46
N TRP A 130 -2.28 21.26 3.24
CA TRP A 130 -1.41 21.76 2.20
C TRP A 130 -1.89 23.12 1.65
N PRO A 131 -0.98 24.10 1.46
CA PRO A 131 0.43 24.06 1.83
C PRO A 131 0.64 24.13 3.36
N PRO A 132 1.77 23.62 3.89
CA PRO A 132 2.08 23.62 5.31
C PRO A 132 2.04 25.04 5.89
N ALA A 133 1.79 25.19 7.19
CA ALA A 133 1.71 26.52 7.81
C ALA A 133 3.03 27.30 7.70
N GLU A 134 4.15 26.60 7.73
CA GLU A 134 5.50 27.16 7.72
C GLU A 134 5.92 27.73 6.35
N SER A 135 5.30 27.26 5.25
CA SER A 135 5.60 27.74 3.90
C SER A 135 5.03 29.13 3.59
N ARG A 136 4.40 29.78 4.57
CA ARG A 136 3.87 31.16 4.47
C ARG A 136 4.81 32.20 5.08
N ARG A 137 5.92 31.76 5.69
CA ARG A 137 6.90 32.66 6.31
C ARG A 137 7.90 33.16 5.29
#